data_AF-A0A5E6NVV3-F1
#
_entry.id   AF-A0A5E6NVV3-F1
#
_cell.length_a   1.000
_cell.length_b   1.000
_cell.length_c   1.000
_cell.angle_alpha   90.00
_cell.angle_beta   90.00
_cell.angle_gamma   90.00
#
_symmetry.space_group_name_H-M   'P 1'
#
loop_
_entity.id
_entity.type
_entity.pdbx_description
1 polymer ?
#
loop_
_entity_poly.entity_id
_entity_poly.type
_entity_poly.pdbx_seq_one_letter_code
_entity_poly.pdbx_strand_id
1 'polypeptide(L)' 'MSLSQSIFKAYDIRGIVADELTPDVVKLIGQAIGSESIAKGERGVVIGRDGRLSGVELMSALKEGLKSTAVMW' A
#
# COMPACT_ATOMS: atom_id res chain seq x y z
N MET A 1 -11.49 -11.68 5.21
CA MET A 1 -10.45 -10.73 5.65
C MET A 1 -11.12 -9.39 5.90
N SER A 2 -10.82 -8.69 7.00
CA SER A 2 -11.48 -7.41 7.34
C SER A 2 -10.53 -6.25 7.04
N LEU A 3 -10.98 -5.27 6.24
CA LEU A 3 -10.28 -4.01 6.01
C LEU A 3 -10.97 -2.91 6.82
N SER A 4 -10.35 -2.50 7.92
CA SER A 4 -10.91 -1.47 8.82
C SER A 4 -10.99 -0.13 8.10
N GLN A 5 -12.19 0.43 7.92
CA GLN A 5 -12.36 1.76 7.31
C GLN A 5 -11.67 2.86 8.12
N SER A 6 -11.48 2.64 9.42
CA SER A 6 -10.87 3.62 10.30
C SER A 6 -9.42 3.94 9.93
N ILE A 7 -8.70 3.08 9.17
CA ILE A 7 -7.32 3.37 8.76
C ILE A 7 -7.24 4.49 7.71
N PHE A 8 -8.32 4.72 6.95
CA PHE A 8 -8.40 5.78 5.95
C PHE A 8 -8.75 7.09 6.66
N LYS A 9 -7.72 7.88 6.96
CA LYS A 9 -7.88 9.20 7.58
C LYS A 9 -8.12 10.25 6.49
N ALA A 10 -8.38 11.49 6.91
CA ALA A 10 -8.68 12.57 5.98
C ALA A 10 -7.54 12.90 5.00
N TYR A 11 -6.29 12.57 5.33
CA TYR A 11 -5.12 12.97 4.55
C TYR A 11 -4.08 11.86 4.32
N ASP A 12 -4.24 10.70 4.96
CA ASP A 12 -3.32 9.57 4.84
C ASP A 12 -3.99 8.26 5.30
N ILE A 13 -3.25 7.16 5.15
CA ILE A 13 -3.62 5.85 5.68
C ILE A 13 -2.73 5.57 6.90
N ARG A 14 -3.35 5.36 8.07
CA ARG A 14 -2.63 5.06 9.33
C ARG A 14 -3.41 4.07 10.17
N GLY A 15 -2.69 3.08 10.70
CA GLY A 15 -3.22 2.09 11.64
C GLY A 15 -2.09 1.41 12.42
N ILE A 16 -2.48 0.55 13.35
CA ILE A 16 -1.56 -0.25 14.17
C ILE A 16 -1.06 -1.45 13.35
N VAL A 17 0.25 -1.67 13.32
CA VAL A 17 0.88 -2.80 12.60
C VAL A 17 0.43 -4.13 13.21
N ALA A 18 0.27 -5.15 12.38
CA ALA A 18 -0.19 -6.51 12.73
C ALA A 18 -1.66 -6.64 13.16
N ASP A 19 -2.34 -5.52 13.43
CA ASP A 19 -3.79 -5.49 13.69
C ASP A 19 -4.54 -4.87 12.49
N GLU A 20 -4.34 -3.57 12.27
CA GLU A 20 -5.05 -2.81 11.24
C GLU A 20 -4.24 -2.68 9.93
N LEU A 21 -2.91 -2.54 10.06
CA LEU A 21 -1.97 -2.50 8.94
C LEU A 21 -1.17 -3.80 8.89
N THR A 22 -1.81 -4.85 8.40
CA THR A 22 -1.17 -6.14 8.11
C THR A 22 -0.56 -6.14 6.70
N PRO A 23 0.39 -7.04 6.40
CA PRO A 23 0.95 -7.17 5.05
C PRO A 23 -0.12 -7.34 3.98
N ASP A 24 -1.12 -8.18 4.22
CA ASP A 24 -2.22 -8.40 3.28
C ASP A 24 -3.06 -7.12 3.04
N VAL A 25 -3.30 -6.32 4.09
CA VAL A 25 -3.98 -5.01 3.94
C VAL A 25 -3.13 -4.06 3.11
N VAL A 26 -1.83 -3.99 3.37
CA VAL A 26 -0.91 -3.11 2.64
C VAL A 26 -0.76 -3.53 1.17
N LYS A 27 -0.85 -4.83 0.88
CA LYS A 27 -0.90 -5.35 -0.48
C LYS A 27 -2.16 -4.86 -1.23
N LEU A 28 -3.32 -4.89 -0.59
CA LEU A 28 -4.55 -4.35 -1.17
C LEU A 28 -4.45 -2.84 -1.42
N ILE A 29 -3.84 -2.09 -0.49
CA ILE A 29 -3.57 -0.66 -0.67
C ILE A 29 -2.65 -0.44 -1.89
N GLY A 30 -1.59 -1.23 -2.03
CA GLY A 30 -0.71 -1.16 -3.20
C GLY A 30 -1.43 -1.44 -4.52
N GLN A 31 -2.33 -2.43 -4.54
CA GLN A 31 -3.17 -2.71 -5.70
C GLN A 31 -4.10 -1.53 -6.01
N ALA A 32 -4.75 -0.95 -5.00
CA ALA A 32 -5.63 0.20 -5.19
C ALA A 32 -4.88 1.42 -5.77
N ILE A 33 -3.69 1.73 -5.23
CA ILE A 33 -2.84 2.81 -5.74
C ILE A 33 -2.41 2.54 -7.18
N GLY A 34 -1.99 1.31 -7.49
CA GLY A 34 -1.55 0.95 -8.84
C GLY A 34 -2.67 1.02 -9.88
N SER A 35 -3.87 0.56 -9.53
CA SER A 35 -5.05 0.67 -10.39
C SER A 35 -5.42 2.12 -10.67
N GLU A 36 -5.38 2.99 -9.66
CA GLU A 36 -5.66 4.42 -9.83
C GLU A 36 -4.58 5.13 -10.67
N SER A 37 -3.30 4.79 -10.48
CA SER A 37 -2.19 5.30 -11.30
C SER A 37 -2.45 5.01 -12.79
N ILE A 38 -2.79 3.76 -13.12
CA ILE A 38 -3.06 3.34 -14.51
C ILE A 38 -4.28 4.04 -15.07
N ALA A 39 -5.36 4.17 -14.29
CA ALA A 39 -6.56 4.88 -14.71
C ALA A 39 -6.26 6.34 -15.08
N LYS A 40 -5.25 6.95 -14.44
CA LYS A 40 -4.75 8.30 -14.75
C LYS A 40 -3.72 8.36 -15.88
N GLY A 41 -3.37 7.22 -16.48
CA GLY A 41 -2.34 7.14 -17.53
C GLY A 41 -0.90 7.16 -17.00
N GLU A 42 -0.71 7.14 -15.68
CA GLU A 42 0.59 7.12 -15.02
C GLU A 42 1.07 5.67 -14.87
N ARG A 43 2.32 5.40 -15.29
CA ARG A 43 2.88 4.04 -15.33
C ARG A 43 4.01 3.81 -14.32
N GLY A 44 4.39 4.84 -13.57
CA GLY A 44 5.50 4.82 -12.61
C GLY A 44 5.05 5.21 -11.21
N VAL A 45 5.36 4.40 -10.20
CA VAL A 45 5.13 4.76 -8.78
C VAL A 45 6.43 4.61 -7.99
N VAL A 46 6.95 5.73 -7.49
CA VAL A 46 8.10 5.73 -6.58
C VAL A 46 7.64 5.38 -5.17
N ILE A 47 8.39 4.51 -4.50
CA ILE A 47 8.08 4.04 -3.15
C ILE A 47 9.23 4.32 -2.19
N GLY A 48 8.89 4.83 -1.00
CA GLY A 48 9.81 5.11 0.10
C GLY A 48 9.23 4.65 1.44
N ARG A 49 10.09 4.39 2.42
CA ARG A 49 9.71 4.07 3.80
C ARG A 49 10.57 4.85 4.78
N ASP A 50 10.07 5.02 6.00
CA ASP A 50 10.84 5.53 7.12
C ASP A 50 11.71 4.42 7.78
N GLY A 51 12.30 4.75 8.93
CA GLY A 51 13.18 3.88 9.71
C GLY A 51 12.48 2.87 10.63
N ARG A 52 11.16 2.67 10.54
CA ARG A 52 10.45 1.69 11.38
C ARG A 52 10.83 0.26 11.01
N LEU A 53 10.87 -0.61 12.01
CA LEU A 53 11.18 -2.05 11.85
C LEU A 53 10.19 -2.75 10.91
N SER A 54 8.89 -2.43 11.04
CA SER A 54 7.83 -2.94 10.17
C SER A 54 7.98 -2.50 8.71
N GLY A 55 8.77 -1.46 8.44
CA GLY A 55 8.90 -0.89 7.11
C GLY A 55 9.45 -1.87 6.07
N VAL A 56 10.30 -2.82 6.45
CA VAL A 56 10.85 -3.82 5.51
C VAL A 56 9.73 -4.71 4.95
N GLU A 57 8.90 -5.26 5.84
CA GLU A 57 7.82 -6.17 5.49
C GLU A 57 6.69 -5.43 4.75
N LEU A 58 6.22 -4.31 5.29
CA LEU A 58 5.12 -3.56 4.70
C LEU A 58 5.49 -2.96 3.34
N MET A 59 6.75 -2.54 3.14
CA MET A 59 7.24 -2.12 1.83
C MET A 59 7.22 -3.28 0.83
N SER A 60 7.56 -4.50 1.24
CA SER A 60 7.49 -5.68 0.38
C SER A 60 6.05 -5.96 -0.05
N ALA A 61 5.10 -5.91 0.89
CA ALA A 61 3.69 -6.11 0.61
C ALA A 61 3.13 -5.01 -0.33
N LEU A 62 3.51 -3.75 -0.11
CA LEU A 62 3.12 -2.63 -0.98
C LEU A 62 3.61 -2.84 -2.41
N LYS A 63 4.88 -3.25 -2.57
CA LYS A 63 5.47 -3.61 -3.86
C LYS A 63 4.66 -4.70 -4.55
N GLU A 64 4.31 -5.77 -3.84
CA GLU A 64 3.48 -6.84 -4.43
C GLU A 64 2.13 -6.35 -4.91
N GLY A 65 1.48 -5.46 -4.15
CA GLY A 65 0.22 -4.84 -4.52
C GLY A 65 0.34 -4.05 -5.83
N LEU A 66 1.30 -3.13 -5.90
CA LEU A 66 1.54 -2.33 -7.11
C LEU A 66 1.85 -3.23 -8.32
N LYS A 67 2.66 -4.27 -8.10
CA LYS A 67 3.13 -5.24 -9.11
C LYS A 67 2.00 -6.05 -9.71
N SER A 68 0.89 -6.24 -8.99
CA SER A 68 -0.31 -6.90 -9.49
C SER A 68 -1.10 -6.08 -10.53
N THR A 69 -0.81 -4.78 -10.65
CA THR A 69 -1.59 -3.87 -11.51
C THR A 69 -0.93 -3.56 -12.86
N ALA A 70 0.31 -3.99 -13.09
CA ALA A 70 1.16 -3.63 -14.24
C ALA A 70 1.82 -2.23 -14.17
N VAL A 71 1.80 -1.58 -13.01
CA VAL A 71 2.66 -0.40 -12.73
C VAL A 71 4.13 -0.83 -12.59
N MET A 72 5.05 0.02 -13.04
CA MET A 72 6.50 -0.12 -12.80
C MET A 72 6.91 0.78 -11.61
N TRP A 73 7.77 0.32 -10.69
CA TRP A 73 8.36 1.13 -9.60
C TRP A 73 9.88 1.23 -9.71
#